data_AF-A0A4P0Y5M9-F1
#
_entry.id   AF-A0A4P0Y5M9-F1
#
_cell.length_a   1.000
_cell.length_b   1.000
_cell.length_c   1.000
_cell.angle_alpha   90.00
_cell.angle_beta   90.00
_cell.angle_gamma   90.00
#
_symmetry.space_group_name_H-M   'P 1'
#
loop_
_entity.id
_entity.type
_entity.pdbx_description
1 polymer ?
#
loop_
_entity_poly.entity_id
_entity_poly.type
_entity_poly.pdbx_seq_one_letter_code
_entity_poly.pdbx_strand_id
1 'polypeptide(L)'
;MSAKRRIEAAIFDMDGLLIDSEPLWDQAEVEVMESLGVDTRRRDELPDLLGLRIDLVVDLWYAQQPWHGVDRAEATARIIRRRH
;
A
#
# COMPACT_ATOMS: atom_id res chain seq x y z
N MET A 1 24.89 -23.23 28.89
CA MET A 1 24.63 -24.09 27.72
C MET A 1 23.54 -23.44 26.90
N SER A 2 23.89 -22.82 25.76
CA SER A 2 22.89 -22.27 24.82
C SER A 2 22.34 -23.42 23.98
N ALA A 3 21.04 -23.68 24.06
CA ALA A 3 20.41 -24.71 23.24
C ALA A 3 20.44 -24.26 21.77
N LYS A 4 21.03 -25.07 20.89
CA LYS A 4 21.10 -24.80 19.46
C LYS A 4 19.69 -24.88 18.86
N ARG A 5 19.08 -23.73 18.57
CA ARG A 5 17.78 -23.68 17.87
C ARG A 5 17.97 -24.19 16.43
N ARG A 6 17.31 -25.29 16.10
CA ARG A 6 17.17 -25.78 14.73
C ARG A 6 16.00 -25.02 14.08
N ILE A 7 16.25 -24.45 12.91
CA ILE A 7 15.19 -23.85 12.09
C ILE A 7 14.61 -24.96 11.21
N GLU A 8 13.29 -25.16 11.30
CA GLU A 8 12.58 -26.22 10.59
C GLU A 8 11.65 -25.69 9.49
N ALA A 9 11.33 -24.40 9.54
CA ALA A 9 10.49 -23.72 8.55
C ALA A 9 10.87 -22.25 8.43
N ALA A 10 10.53 -21.67 7.28
CA ALA A 10 10.62 -20.23 7.00
C ALA A 10 9.30 -19.77 6.34
N ILE A 11 8.79 -18.63 6.78
CA ILE A 11 7.64 -17.96 6.18
C ILE A 11 8.18 -16.73 5.47
N PHE A 12 7.85 -16.61 4.19
CA PHE A 12 8.27 -15.49 3.36
C PHE A 12 7.07 -14.58 3.13
N ASP A 13 7.31 -13.28 3.27
CA ASP A 13 6.41 -12.26 2.75
C ASP A 13 6.36 -12.32 1.21
N MET A 14 5.31 -11.78 0.61
CA MET A 14 5.09 -11.87 -0.83
C MET A 14 5.61 -10.63 -1.56
N ASP A 15 5.02 -9.47 -1.25
CA ASP A 15 5.27 -8.21 -1.96
C ASP A 15 6.60 -7.62 -1.48
N GLY A 16 7.47 -7.24 -2.40
CA GLY A 16 8.80 -6.71 -2.09
C GLY A 16 9.83 -7.77 -1.63
N LEU A 17 9.42 -9.03 -1.42
CA LEU A 17 10.32 -10.14 -1.04
C LEU A 17 10.34 -11.26 -2.08
N LEU A 18 9.21 -11.90 -2.35
CA LEU A 18 9.10 -12.95 -3.38
C LEU A 18 8.84 -12.35 -4.76
N ILE A 19 8.13 -11.22 -4.82
CA ILE A 19 7.74 -10.53 -6.04
C ILE A 19 8.14 -9.06 -5.92
N ASP A 20 8.82 -8.53 -6.95
CA ASP A 20 9.12 -7.10 -7.07
C ASP A 20 7.86 -6.32 -7.50
N SER A 21 6.85 -6.29 -6.62
CA SER A 21 5.55 -5.68 -6.90
C SER A 21 5.36 -4.31 -6.27
N GLU A 22 6.30 -3.82 -5.45
CA GLU A 22 6.24 -2.48 -4.87
C GLU A 22 6.13 -1.39 -5.95
N PRO A 23 6.86 -1.43 -7.07
CA PRO A 23 6.69 -0.43 -8.13
C PRO A 23 5.29 -0.41 -8.75
N LEU A 24 4.63 -1.58 -8.80
CA LEU A 24 3.26 -1.70 -9.34
C LEU A 24 2.23 -1.14 -8.36
N TRP A 25 2.44 -1.35 -7.05
CA TRP A 25 1.61 -0.75 -6.01
C TRP A 25 1.75 0.77 -6.00
N ASP A 26 2.98 1.29 -6.04
CA ASP A 26 3.25 2.73 -6.08
C ASP A 26 2.58 3.39 -7.29
N GLN A 27 2.72 2.80 -8.48
CA GLN A 27 2.09 3.33 -9.69
C GLN A 27 0.55 3.33 -9.57
N ALA A 28 -0.04 2.22 -9.12
CA ALA A 28 -1.49 2.10 -8.99
C ALA A 28 -2.06 3.06 -7.92
N GLU A 29 -1.35 3.26 -6.81
CA GLU A 29 -1.68 4.23 -5.77
C GLU A 29 -1.72 5.64 -6.37
N VAL A 30 -0.63 6.07 -7.01
CA VAL A 30 -0.50 7.42 -7.57
C VAL A 30 -1.61 7.70 -8.59
N GLU A 31 -1.81 6.81 -9.56
CA GLU A 31 -2.80 7.02 -10.62
C GLU A 31 -4.24 7.12 -10.07
N VAL A 32 -4.60 6.26 -9.10
CA VAL A 32 -5.93 6.30 -8.50
C VAL A 32 -6.10 7.52 -7.61
N MET A 33 -5.12 7.86 -6.77
CA MET A 33 -5.19 9.05 -5.91
C MET A 33 -5.31 10.33 -6.73
N GLU A 34 -4.50 10.50 -7.78
CA GLU A 34 -4.59 11.66 -8.67
C GLU A 34 -5.94 11.73 -9.39
N SER A 35 -6.51 10.58 -9.80
CA SER A 35 -7.85 10.54 -10.40
C SER A 35 -8.97 10.99 -9.46
N LEU A 36 -8.74 10.94 -8.14
CA LEU A 36 -9.66 11.39 -7.10
C LEU A 36 -9.40 12.84 -6.68
N GLY A 37 -8.43 13.51 -7.30
CA GLY A 37 -8.05 14.89 -6.99
C GLY A 37 -7.11 15.04 -5.78
N VAL A 38 -6.50 13.95 -5.32
CA VAL A 38 -5.49 13.98 -4.26
C VAL A 38 -4.16 14.46 -4.82
N ASP A 39 -3.49 15.38 -4.13
CA ASP A 39 -2.15 15.81 -4.49
C ASP A 39 -1.10 14.84 -3.93
N THR A 40 -0.67 13.89 -4.77
CA THR A 40 0.32 12.84 -4.46
C THR A 40 1.71 13.40 -4.18
N ARG A 41 2.01 14.65 -4.54
CA ARG A 41 3.30 15.31 -4.23
C ARG A 41 3.48 15.58 -2.75
N ARG A 42 2.38 15.52 -1.97
CA ARG A 42 2.35 15.69 -0.51
C ARG A 42 2.45 14.36 0.23
N ARG A 43 2.96 13.29 -0.41
CA ARG A 43 3.13 11.95 0.20
C ARG A 43 4.05 11.98 1.42
N ASP A 44 4.95 12.95 1.49
CA ASP A 44 5.84 13.19 2.63
C ASP A 44 5.12 13.62 3.91
N GLU A 45 3.86 14.06 3.81
CA GLU A 45 3.00 14.34 4.97
C GLU A 45 2.40 13.08 5.60
N LEU A 46 2.50 11.92 4.93
CA LEU A 46 2.04 10.62 5.43
C LEU A 46 3.18 9.87 6.16
N PRO A 47 2.86 8.93 7.06
CA PRO A 47 3.86 8.01 7.60
C PRO A 47 4.45 7.12 6.49
N ASP A 48 5.50 6.38 6.82
CA ASP A 48 6.00 5.32 5.92
C ASP A 48 4.88 4.31 5.63
N LEU A 49 4.60 4.14 4.33
CA LEU A 49 3.50 3.32 3.82
C LEU A 49 3.96 1.91 3.45
N LEU A 50 5.27 1.65 3.45
CA LEU A 50 5.83 0.37 3.01
C LEU A 50 5.31 -0.79 3.88
N GLY A 51 4.82 -1.84 3.23
CA GLY A 51 4.26 -3.02 3.89
C GLY A 51 2.90 -2.81 4.58
N LEU A 52 2.31 -1.62 4.48
CA LEU A 52 0.94 -1.40 4.95
C LEU A 52 -0.07 -2.02 3.99
N ARG A 53 -1.19 -2.47 4.56
CA ARG A 53 -2.32 -2.95 3.76
C ARG A 53 -2.94 -1.78 3.01
N ILE A 54 -3.33 -2.01 1.76
CA ILE A 54 -3.76 -0.93 0.86
C ILE A 54 -5.01 -0.15 1.33
N ASP A 55 -5.90 -0.77 2.10
CA ASP A 55 -7.03 -0.07 2.72
C ASP A 55 -6.58 0.97 3.75
N LEU A 56 -5.54 0.66 4.53
CA LEU A 56 -4.95 1.60 5.48
C LEU A 56 -4.25 2.77 4.76
N VAL A 57 -3.57 2.50 3.64
CA VAL A 57 -2.99 3.55 2.79
C VAL A 57 -4.08 4.50 2.27
N VAL A 58 -5.21 3.95 1.80
CA VAL A 58 -6.37 4.75 1.37
C VAL A 58 -6.94 5.56 2.53
N ASP A 59 -7.05 4.98 3.73
CA ASP A 59 -7.51 5.70 4.93
C ASP A 59 -6.58 6.86 5.30
N LEU A 60 -5.27 6.67 5.20
CA LEU A 60 -4.27 7.69 5.46
C LEU A 60 -4.36 8.85 4.45
N TRP A 61 -4.47 8.54 3.16
CA TRP A 61 -4.70 9.54 2.13
C TRP A 61 -6.01 10.30 2.36
N TYR A 62 -7.10 9.60 2.67
CA TYR A 62 -8.39 10.22 2.91
C TYR A 62 -8.40 11.12 4.15
N ALA A 63 -7.68 10.74 5.20
CA ALA A 63 -7.52 11.56 6.39
C ALA A 63 -6.74 12.85 6.11
N GLN A 64 -5.72 12.78 5.25
CA GLN A 64 -4.88 13.92 4.90
C GLN A 64 -5.53 14.86 3.87
N GLN A 65 -6.17 14.27 2.86
CA GLN A 65 -6.80 14.98 1.74
C GLN A 65 -8.13 14.29 1.39
N PRO A 66 -9.23 14.63 2.07
CA PRO A 66 -10.53 14.04 1.78
C PRO A 66 -10.98 14.36 0.34
N TRP A 67 -11.32 13.34 -0.43
CA TRP A 67 -11.98 13.47 -1.73
C TRP A 67 -13.49 13.23 -1.63
N HIS A 68 -14.21 13.45 -2.74
CA HIS A 68 -15.66 13.28 -2.81
C HIS A 68 -16.08 12.31 -3.92
N GLY A 69 -17.28 11.74 -3.79
CA GLY A 69 -17.95 10.94 -4.83
C GLY A 69 -17.59 9.46 -4.88
N VAL A 70 -16.39 9.07 -4.46
CA VAL A 70 -15.94 7.67 -4.38
C VAL A 70 -15.67 7.32 -2.93
N ASP A 71 -16.28 6.24 -2.44
CA ASP A 71 -15.98 5.76 -1.09
C ASP A 71 -14.59 5.09 -1.03
N ARG A 72 -14.08 4.93 0.20
CA ARG A 72 -12.74 4.38 0.42
C ARG A 72 -12.61 2.92 -0.04
N ALA A 73 -13.68 2.13 0.07
CA ALA A 73 -13.65 0.74 -0.35
C ALA A 73 -13.53 0.59 -1.88
N GLU A 74 -14.24 1.44 -2.63
CA GLU A 74 -14.12 1.51 -4.08
C GLU A 74 -12.76 2.05 -4.51
N ALA A 75 -12.19 3.04 -3.80
CA ALA A 75 -10.83 3.51 -4.04
C ALA A 75 -9.80 2.38 -3.86
N THR A 76 -9.89 1.60 -2.77
CA THR A 76 -9.06 0.41 -2.55
C THR A 76 -9.21 -0.61 -3.69
N ALA A 77 -10.45 -0.91 -4.10
CA ALA A 77 -10.72 -1.86 -5.18
C ALA A 77 -10.16 -1.39 -6.53
N ARG A 78 -10.10 -0.07 -6.79
CA ARG A 78 -9.48 0.48 -8.00
C ARG A 78 -7.97 0.28 -8.00
N ILE A 79 -7.30 0.51 -6.88
CA ILE A 79 -5.85 0.30 -6.77
C ILE A 79 -5.51 -1.17 -7.00
N ILE A 80 -6.24 -2.10 -6.35
CA ILE A 80 -6.03 -3.54 -6.53
C ILE A 80 -6.20 -3.93 -8.00
N ARG A 81 -7.26 -3.44 -8.67
CA ARG A 81 -7.48 -3.71 -10.11
C ARG A 81 -6.39 -3.14 -11.00
N ARG A 82 -5.81 -1.99 -10.63
CA ARG A 82 -4.83 -1.26 -11.44
C ARG A 82 -3.41 -1.80 -11.31
N ARG A 83 -3.09 -2.51 -10.24
CA ARG A 83 -1.79 -3.18 -9.96
C ARG A 83 -1.44 -4.29 -10.97
N HIS A 84 -2.41 -4.80 -11.72
CA HIS A 84 -2.22 -5.89 -12.69
C HIS A 84 -1.59 -5.46 -14.02
#